data_AF-A0A091R4K1-F1
#
_entry.id   AF-A0A091R4K1-F1
#
_cell.length_a   1.000
_cell.length_b   1.000
_cell.length_c   1.000
_cell.angle_alpha   90.00
_cell.angle_beta   90.00
_cell.angle_gamma   90.00
#
_symmetry.space_group_name_H-M   'P 1'
#
loop_
_entity.id
_entity.type
_entity.pdbx_description
1 polymer ?
#
loop_
_entity_poly.entity_id
_entity_poly.type
_entity_poly.pdbx_seq_one_letter_code
_entity_poly.pdbx_strand_id
1 'polypeptide(L)'
;KMLDPCWLKPDSMEMERVVTVLDKTIAKLEMSSLIPRVIDSPDRFAGLLGPEITKSLAEHQELANEMEHLLASSGEGTTVRAEEQQHCLCLLQQRLKRSARNVLRLLLANPSLCQALKSEAWGTESPAERFIKAFGEFRDFMLERLLTSPVEEEKKIQLTEDISLQIKQNTETITALQAELAAAIQTREEEGITDKSVSLVPAEGSTRSCGPQTATVSLGLAPGALVLALPQMAVPVGLTPRGKPSKGPFGFRECPMGTPKPGQTRCTCLGFILQRKSRVEMEIVNWIQKYDTDMAEKQAEYEEVHAAYTEEKAQLSLLMEKRAVLLQEYSQIEEERRIRQKKEEEALEEFHTRSLAATCIQAFWRGYLVRRLFKPKKKKTTTKKGKGKGK
;
A
#
# COMPACT_ATOMS: atom_id res chain seq x y z
N LYS A 1 27.25 2.33 -24.98
CA LYS A 1 26.47 2.00 -26.20
C LYS A 1 25.24 1.24 -25.73
N MET A 2 24.19 1.99 -25.39
CA MET A 2 22.92 1.42 -24.91
C MET A 2 22.24 0.72 -26.09
N LEU A 3 21.70 -0.47 -25.83
CA LEU A 3 21.05 -1.31 -26.83
C LEU A 3 19.85 -0.56 -27.40
N ASP A 4 19.98 -0.21 -28.68
CA ASP A 4 18.91 0.28 -29.54
C ASP A 4 17.78 -0.77 -29.54
N PRO A 5 16.47 -0.40 -29.44
CA PRO A 5 15.37 -1.34 -29.53
C PRO A 5 15.32 -1.88 -30.96
N CYS A 6 16.06 -2.95 -31.23
CA CYS A 6 15.99 -3.66 -32.48
C CYS A 6 14.54 -4.05 -32.70
N TRP A 7 13.97 -3.51 -33.78
CA TRP A 7 12.67 -3.81 -34.33
C TRP A 7 12.54 -5.31 -34.59
N LEU A 8 12.21 -6.07 -33.56
CA LEU A 8 11.93 -7.49 -33.66
C LEU A 8 10.56 -7.60 -34.31
N LYS A 9 10.55 -7.93 -35.60
CA LYS A 9 9.34 -8.27 -36.32
C LYS A 9 8.73 -9.53 -35.71
N PRO A 10 7.42 -9.75 -35.89
CA PRO A 10 6.84 -10.98 -35.45
C PRO A 10 7.31 -12.20 -36.24
N ASP A 11 8.37 -12.83 -35.76
CA ASP A 11 8.97 -14.00 -36.42
C ASP A 11 8.14 -15.28 -36.20
N SER A 12 7.17 -15.26 -35.26
CA SER A 12 6.21 -16.34 -35.02
C SER A 12 4.80 -15.96 -35.46
N MET A 13 4.17 -16.82 -36.27
CA MET A 13 2.76 -16.70 -36.69
C MET A 13 1.79 -16.62 -35.50
N GLU A 14 2.12 -17.26 -34.37
CA GLU A 14 1.29 -17.24 -33.17
C GLU A 14 1.33 -15.87 -32.49
N MET A 15 2.50 -15.24 -32.44
CA MET A 15 2.66 -13.88 -31.92
C MET A 15 1.90 -12.86 -32.77
N GLU A 16 1.99 -12.96 -34.09
CA GLU A 16 1.20 -12.10 -34.99
C GLU A 16 -0.31 -12.28 -34.77
N ARG A 17 -0.77 -13.52 -34.54
CA ARG A 17 -2.18 -13.78 -34.19
C ARG A 17 -2.58 -13.14 -32.87
N VAL A 18 -1.75 -13.23 -31.84
CA VAL A 18 -2.04 -12.60 -30.53
C VAL A 18 -2.13 -11.09 -30.67
N VAL A 19 -1.14 -10.46 -31.31
CA VAL A 19 -1.10 -9.00 -31.52
C VAL A 19 -2.31 -8.54 -32.33
N THR A 20 -2.63 -9.23 -33.44
CA THR A 20 -3.79 -8.86 -34.26
C THR A 20 -5.13 -9.04 -33.54
N VAL A 21 -5.25 -9.98 -32.60
CA VAL A 21 -6.43 -10.10 -31.74
C VAL A 21 -6.53 -8.92 -30.78
N LEU A 22 -5.42 -8.49 -30.18
CA LEU A 22 -5.38 -7.31 -29.31
C LEU A 22 -5.73 -6.04 -30.07
N ASP A 23 -5.14 -5.81 -31.24
CA ASP A 23 -5.42 -4.64 -32.10
C ASP A 23 -6.90 -4.60 -32.54
N LYS A 24 -7.47 -5.76 -32.93
CA LYS A 24 -8.91 -5.87 -33.26
C LYS A 24 -9.80 -5.62 -32.04
N THR A 25 -9.33 -5.96 -30.84
CA THR A 25 -10.09 -5.74 -29.60
C THR A 25 -10.09 -4.26 -29.25
N ILE A 26 -8.94 -3.57 -29.34
CA ILE A 26 -8.82 -2.12 -29.19
C ILE A 26 -9.78 -1.41 -30.15
N ALA A 27 -9.73 -1.75 -31.45
CA ALA A 27 -10.61 -1.13 -32.45
C ALA A 27 -12.11 -1.34 -32.12
N LYS A 28 -12.50 -2.51 -31.61
CA LYS A 28 -13.89 -2.77 -31.19
C LYS A 28 -14.28 -2.00 -29.94
N LEU A 29 -13.37 -1.89 -28.96
CA LEU A 29 -13.57 -1.12 -27.74
C LEU A 29 -13.77 0.36 -28.08
N GLU A 30 -12.89 0.94 -28.91
CA GLU A 30 -13.02 2.29 -29.44
C GLU A 30 -14.39 2.49 -30.07
N MET A 31 -14.82 1.60 -30.97
CA MET A 31 -16.12 1.74 -31.64
C MET A 31 -17.30 1.64 -30.68
N SER A 32 -17.24 0.73 -29.70
CA SER A 32 -18.28 0.62 -28.68
C SER A 32 -18.35 1.82 -27.73
N SER A 33 -17.21 2.46 -27.46
CA SER A 33 -17.12 3.64 -26.59
C SER A 33 -17.76 4.89 -27.20
N LEU A 34 -17.97 4.91 -28.52
CA LEU A 34 -18.66 6.01 -29.19
C LEU A 34 -20.16 6.00 -28.94
N ILE A 35 -20.77 4.85 -28.64
CA ILE A 35 -22.23 4.72 -28.51
C ILE A 35 -22.78 5.65 -27.43
N PRO A 36 -22.27 5.64 -26.17
CA PRO A 36 -22.75 6.57 -25.15
C PRO A 36 -22.52 8.04 -25.53
N ARG A 37 -21.37 8.37 -26.11
CA ARG A 37 -21.03 9.76 -26.51
C ARG A 37 -21.99 10.32 -27.56
N VAL A 38 -22.37 9.50 -28.52
CA VAL A 38 -23.31 9.87 -29.58
C VAL A 38 -24.72 10.04 -29.02
N ILE A 39 -25.11 9.19 -28.08
CA ILE A 39 -26.40 9.28 -27.38
C ILE A 39 -26.50 10.53 -26.50
N ASP A 40 -25.43 10.90 -25.79
CA ASP A 40 -25.40 12.06 -24.90
C ASP A 40 -25.47 13.40 -25.68
N SER A 41 -25.13 13.38 -26.97
CA SER A 41 -25.06 14.59 -27.80
C SER A 41 -25.57 14.36 -29.23
N PRO A 42 -26.85 13.95 -29.42
CA PRO A 42 -27.36 13.52 -30.72
C PRO A 42 -27.38 14.66 -31.75
N ASP A 43 -27.58 15.90 -31.30
CA ASP A 43 -27.63 17.08 -32.17
C ASP A 43 -26.32 17.34 -32.92
N ARG A 44 -25.18 16.98 -32.30
CA ARG A 44 -23.86 17.11 -32.93
C ARG A 44 -23.66 16.13 -34.08
N PHE A 45 -24.38 15.01 -34.06
CA PHE A 45 -24.20 13.90 -35.00
C PHE A 45 -25.40 13.71 -35.95
N ALA A 46 -26.44 14.53 -35.83
CA ALA A 46 -27.70 14.40 -36.57
C ALA A 46 -27.51 14.36 -38.10
N GLY A 47 -26.56 15.15 -38.63
CA GLY A 47 -26.22 15.17 -40.06
C GLY A 47 -25.42 13.97 -40.55
N LEU A 48 -24.79 13.19 -39.65
CA LEU A 48 -23.87 12.10 -39.99
C LEU A 48 -24.52 10.71 -39.87
N LEU A 49 -25.40 10.51 -38.89
CA LEU A 49 -25.91 9.17 -38.53
C LEU A 49 -26.98 8.65 -39.50
N GLY A 50 -27.77 9.53 -40.12
CA GLY A 50 -28.90 9.11 -40.94
C GLY A 50 -30.04 8.44 -40.15
N PRO A 51 -31.22 8.25 -40.74
CA PRO A 51 -32.43 7.88 -40.01
C PRO A 51 -32.38 6.47 -39.39
N GLU A 52 -31.71 5.52 -40.04
CA GLU A 52 -31.65 4.13 -39.57
C GLU A 52 -30.76 3.94 -38.34
N ILE A 53 -29.61 4.63 -38.30
CA ILE A 53 -28.69 4.61 -37.15
C ILE A 53 -29.28 5.41 -36.00
N THR A 54 -29.85 6.59 -36.27
CA THR A 54 -30.52 7.40 -35.25
C THR A 54 -31.67 6.64 -34.59
N LYS A 55 -32.49 5.93 -35.37
CA LYS A 55 -33.55 5.07 -34.84
C LYS A 55 -32.98 3.95 -33.95
N SER A 56 -31.94 3.26 -34.42
CA SER A 56 -31.32 2.16 -33.66
C SER A 56 -30.66 2.64 -32.36
N LEU A 57 -30.12 3.86 -32.34
CA LEU A 57 -29.56 4.51 -31.15
C LEU A 57 -30.66 4.94 -30.17
N ALA A 58 -31.79 5.45 -30.66
CA ALA A 58 -32.95 5.76 -29.82
C ALA A 58 -33.51 4.50 -29.14
N GLU A 59 -33.69 3.42 -29.89
CA GLU A 59 -34.09 2.11 -29.33
C GLU A 59 -33.06 1.58 -28.31
N HIS A 60 -31.76 1.80 -28.56
CA HIS A 60 -30.71 1.45 -27.60
C HIS A 60 -30.84 2.24 -26.29
N GLN A 61 -31.10 3.54 -26.40
CA GLN A 61 -31.23 4.41 -25.23
C GLN A 61 -32.48 4.10 -24.42
N GLU A 62 -33.61 3.82 -25.07
CA GLU A 62 -34.82 3.37 -24.37
C GLU A 62 -34.57 2.11 -23.54
N LEU A 63 -33.89 1.11 -24.12
CA LEU A 63 -33.50 -0.11 -23.41
C LEU A 63 -32.53 0.14 -22.26
N ALA A 64 -31.62 1.10 -22.41
CA ALA A 64 -30.69 1.49 -21.35
C ALA A 64 -31.42 2.18 -20.18
N ASN A 65 -32.34 3.10 -20.48
CA ASN A 65 -33.18 3.77 -19.49
C ASN A 65 -34.11 2.79 -18.76
N GLU A 66 -34.71 1.83 -19.47
CA GLU A 66 -35.50 0.73 -18.88
C GLU A 66 -34.66 -0.05 -17.85
N MET A 67 -33.38 -0.31 -18.16
CA MET A 67 -32.48 -1.07 -17.29
C MET A 67 -32.11 -0.26 -16.05
N GLU A 68 -31.75 1.01 -16.23
CA GLU A 68 -31.41 1.90 -15.13
C GLU A 68 -32.59 2.08 -14.16
N HIS A 69 -33.81 2.25 -14.68
CA HIS A 69 -35.03 2.34 -13.87
C HIS A 69 -35.31 1.05 -13.07
N LEU A 70 -35.12 -0.13 -13.67
CA LEU A 70 -35.26 -1.40 -12.96
C LEU A 70 -34.21 -1.58 -11.85
N LEU A 71 -32.98 -1.12 -12.08
CA LEU A 71 -31.93 -1.15 -11.06
C LEU A 71 -32.21 -0.16 -9.92
N ALA A 72 -32.72 1.03 -10.23
CA ALA A 72 -33.06 2.06 -9.24
C ALA A 72 -34.26 1.67 -8.37
N SER A 73 -35.22 0.90 -8.91
CA SER A 73 -36.43 0.46 -8.20
C SER A 73 -36.24 -0.80 -7.33
N SER A 74 -35.01 -1.33 -7.24
CA SER A 74 -34.68 -2.58 -6.53
C SER A 74 -34.65 -2.49 -4.99
N GLY A 75 -35.00 -1.36 -4.39
CA GLY A 75 -34.80 -1.09 -2.96
C GLY A 75 -35.79 -1.74 -1.98
N GLU A 76 -36.93 -2.26 -2.43
CA GLU A 76 -38.01 -2.74 -1.53
C GLU A 76 -38.67 -4.02 -2.11
N GLY A 77 -38.30 -5.20 -1.61
CA GLY A 77 -38.96 -6.45 -2.04
C GLY A 77 -38.52 -7.73 -1.33
N THR A 78 -39.49 -8.60 -1.06
CA THR A 78 -39.33 -9.97 -0.55
C THR A 78 -38.56 -10.87 -1.53
N THR A 79 -38.03 -12.00 -1.04
CA THR A 79 -37.18 -12.95 -1.81
C THR A 79 -37.77 -13.41 -3.15
N VAL A 80 -39.09 -13.56 -3.26
CA VAL A 80 -39.79 -13.98 -4.50
C VAL A 80 -39.77 -12.88 -5.58
N ARG A 81 -39.84 -11.61 -5.18
CA ARG A 81 -39.73 -10.46 -6.10
C ARG A 81 -38.33 -10.35 -6.70
N ALA A 82 -37.31 -10.79 -5.97
CA ALA A 82 -35.93 -10.74 -6.43
C ALA A 82 -35.66 -11.72 -7.59
N GLU A 83 -36.28 -12.91 -7.59
CA GLU A 83 -36.12 -13.91 -8.66
C GLU A 83 -36.78 -13.44 -9.98
N GLU A 84 -37.99 -12.88 -9.91
CA GLU A 84 -38.68 -12.30 -11.07
C GLU A 84 -37.94 -11.08 -11.62
N GLN A 85 -37.43 -10.22 -10.74
CA GLN A 85 -36.58 -9.08 -11.11
C GLN A 85 -35.29 -9.54 -11.79
N GLN A 86 -34.64 -10.59 -11.28
CA GLN A 86 -33.42 -11.14 -11.87
C GLN A 86 -33.67 -11.72 -13.27
N HIS A 87 -34.80 -12.40 -13.49
CA HIS A 87 -35.20 -12.88 -14.81
C HIS A 87 -35.44 -11.71 -15.80
N CYS A 88 -36.13 -10.65 -15.37
CA CYS A 88 -36.35 -9.45 -16.17
C CYS A 88 -35.04 -8.72 -16.52
N LEU A 89 -34.13 -8.57 -15.56
CA LEU A 89 -32.79 -8.01 -15.79
C LEU A 89 -32.01 -8.85 -16.81
N CYS A 90 -32.09 -10.17 -16.72
CA CYS A 90 -31.42 -11.07 -17.66
C CYS A 90 -31.98 -10.90 -19.10
N LEU A 91 -33.30 -10.82 -19.26
CA LEU A 91 -33.94 -10.56 -20.56
C LEU A 91 -33.53 -9.19 -21.13
N LEU A 92 -33.54 -8.16 -20.29
CA LEU A 92 -33.20 -6.81 -20.71
C LEU A 92 -31.71 -6.68 -21.06
N GLN A 93 -30.82 -7.36 -20.33
CA GLN A 93 -29.41 -7.45 -20.67
C GLN A 93 -29.21 -8.08 -22.06
N GLN A 94 -29.98 -9.12 -22.40
CA GLN A 94 -29.92 -9.72 -23.74
C GLN A 94 -30.46 -8.78 -24.82
N ARG A 95 -31.54 -8.03 -24.56
CA ARG A 95 -32.06 -7.00 -25.48
C ARG A 95 -31.02 -5.90 -25.71
N LEU A 96 -30.39 -5.39 -24.64
CA LEU A 96 -29.35 -4.36 -24.72
C LEU A 96 -28.12 -4.85 -25.49
N LYS A 97 -27.66 -6.09 -25.24
CA LYS A 97 -26.57 -6.72 -26.00
C LYS A 97 -26.89 -6.83 -27.49
N ARG A 98 -28.13 -7.20 -27.84
CA ARG A 98 -28.57 -7.29 -29.25
C ARG A 98 -28.62 -5.91 -29.90
N SER A 99 -29.19 -4.93 -29.20
CA SER A 99 -29.27 -3.54 -29.66
C SER A 99 -27.87 -2.94 -29.88
N ALA A 100 -26.95 -3.07 -28.92
CA ALA A 100 -25.56 -2.62 -29.07
C ALA A 100 -24.87 -3.25 -30.29
N ARG A 101 -25.06 -4.58 -30.50
CA ARG A 101 -24.53 -5.26 -31.69
C ARG A 101 -25.15 -4.74 -32.98
N ASN A 102 -26.44 -4.40 -32.99
CA ASN A 102 -27.11 -3.83 -34.16
C ASN A 102 -26.54 -2.45 -34.49
N VAL A 103 -26.41 -1.57 -33.50
CA VAL A 103 -25.79 -0.24 -33.65
C VAL A 103 -24.36 -0.38 -34.18
N LEU A 104 -23.54 -1.24 -33.56
CA LEU A 104 -22.16 -1.48 -34.03
C LEU A 104 -22.09 -1.99 -35.46
N ARG A 105 -23.00 -2.88 -35.89
CA ARG A 105 -23.04 -3.35 -37.28
C ARG A 105 -23.36 -2.22 -38.25
N LEU A 106 -24.33 -1.36 -37.90
CA LEU A 106 -24.69 -0.21 -38.73
C LEU A 106 -23.56 0.83 -38.82
N LEU A 107 -22.86 1.08 -37.72
CA LEU A 107 -21.69 1.96 -37.71
C LEU A 107 -20.56 1.36 -38.58
N LEU A 108 -20.21 0.10 -38.36
CA LEU A 108 -19.12 -0.58 -39.08
C LEU A 108 -19.42 -0.79 -40.57
N ALA A 109 -20.69 -0.76 -40.99
CA ALA A 109 -21.06 -0.79 -42.39
C ALA A 109 -20.57 0.46 -43.16
N ASN A 110 -20.30 1.57 -42.45
CA ASN A 110 -19.84 2.83 -43.02
C ASN A 110 -18.52 3.29 -42.36
N PRO A 111 -17.34 2.83 -42.85
CA PRO A 111 -16.04 3.16 -42.26
C PRO A 111 -15.74 4.67 -42.19
N SER A 112 -16.21 5.45 -43.16
CA SER A 112 -16.08 6.92 -43.18
C SER A 112 -16.83 7.59 -42.04
N LEU A 113 -18.04 7.09 -41.72
CA LEU A 113 -18.83 7.55 -40.57
C LEU A 113 -18.07 7.28 -39.27
N CYS A 114 -17.50 6.07 -39.11
CA CYS A 114 -16.70 5.76 -37.92
C CYS A 114 -15.53 6.72 -37.74
N GLN A 115 -14.82 7.07 -38.84
CA GLN A 115 -13.70 8.00 -38.77
C GLN A 115 -14.17 9.42 -38.41
N ALA A 116 -15.28 9.89 -38.98
CA ALA A 116 -15.87 11.19 -38.66
C ALA A 116 -16.32 11.27 -37.19
N LEU A 117 -16.97 10.22 -36.68
CA LEU A 117 -17.37 10.12 -35.28
C LEU A 117 -16.15 10.14 -34.34
N LYS A 118 -15.05 9.47 -34.72
CA LYS A 118 -13.79 9.51 -33.95
C LYS A 118 -13.16 10.90 -33.92
N SER A 119 -13.19 11.65 -35.02
CA SER A 119 -12.61 13.01 -35.07
C SER A 119 -13.44 14.07 -34.36
N GLU A 120 -14.76 13.87 -34.23
CA GLU A 120 -15.66 14.81 -33.56
C GLU A 120 -15.73 14.57 -32.04
N ALA A 121 -15.40 13.35 -31.59
CA ALA A 121 -15.59 12.90 -30.20
C ALA A 121 -14.47 13.31 -29.21
N TRP A 122 -13.58 14.24 -29.58
CA TRP A 122 -12.50 14.71 -28.70
C TRP A 122 -13.04 15.78 -27.74
N GLY A 123 -12.95 15.53 -26.41
CA GLY A 123 -13.30 16.56 -25.44
C GLY A 123 -13.27 16.19 -23.95
N THR A 124 -13.47 14.91 -23.59
CA THR A 124 -13.48 14.50 -22.16
C THR A 124 -12.99 13.07 -21.99
N GLU A 125 -12.03 12.86 -21.08
CA GLU A 125 -11.55 11.52 -20.69
C GLU A 125 -12.67 10.70 -20.03
N SER A 126 -13.34 9.88 -20.84
CA SER A 126 -14.36 8.97 -20.34
C SER A 126 -13.72 7.77 -19.61
N PRO A 127 -14.44 7.09 -18.70
CA PRO A 127 -13.97 5.82 -18.14
C PRO A 127 -13.59 4.78 -19.20
N ALA A 128 -14.33 4.75 -20.32
CA ALA A 128 -14.04 3.88 -21.45
C ALA A 128 -12.72 4.25 -22.15
N GLU A 129 -12.41 5.53 -22.29
CA GLU A 129 -11.16 6.01 -22.90
C GLU A 129 -9.93 5.69 -22.05
N ARG A 130 -10.03 5.84 -20.72
CA ARG A 130 -8.99 5.37 -19.79
C ARG A 130 -8.77 3.86 -19.91
N PHE A 131 -9.83 3.07 -20.03
CA PHE A 131 -9.73 1.63 -20.24
C PHE A 131 -9.08 1.29 -21.59
N ILE A 132 -9.46 1.96 -22.68
CA ILE A 132 -8.86 1.77 -24.00
C ILE A 132 -7.36 2.08 -23.97
N LYS A 133 -6.96 3.18 -23.31
CA LYS A 133 -5.54 3.53 -23.14
C LYS A 133 -4.78 2.46 -22.36
N ALA A 134 -5.30 2.03 -21.20
CA ALA A 134 -4.69 0.97 -20.40
C ALA A 134 -4.59 -0.37 -21.17
N PHE A 135 -5.59 -0.68 -22.00
CA PHE A 135 -5.55 -1.87 -22.86
C PHE A 135 -4.52 -1.73 -24.00
N GLY A 136 -4.30 -0.52 -24.50
CA GLY A 136 -3.20 -0.20 -25.41
C GLY A 136 -1.83 -0.43 -24.77
N GLU A 137 -1.63 0.06 -23.55
CA GLU A 137 -0.42 -0.18 -22.75
C GLU A 137 -0.21 -1.68 -22.49
N PHE A 138 -1.29 -2.42 -22.17
CA PHE A 138 -1.25 -3.88 -22.05
C PHE A 138 -0.85 -4.56 -23.36
N ARG A 139 -1.35 -4.08 -24.51
CA ARG A 139 -0.98 -4.61 -25.83
C ARG A 139 0.50 -4.39 -26.11
N ASP A 140 1.05 -3.22 -25.77
CA ASP A 140 2.47 -2.92 -25.96
C ASP A 140 3.34 -3.75 -25.02
N PHE A 141 2.93 -3.91 -23.76
CA PHE A 141 3.58 -4.82 -22.82
C PHE A 141 3.58 -6.27 -23.29
N MET A 142 2.44 -6.77 -23.79
CA MET A 142 2.34 -8.13 -24.34
C MET A 142 3.24 -8.31 -25.56
N LEU A 143 3.32 -7.30 -26.44
CA LEU A 143 4.23 -7.34 -27.57
C LEU A 143 5.69 -7.42 -27.09
N GLU A 144 6.09 -6.61 -26.12
CA GLU A 144 7.44 -6.67 -25.53
C GLU A 144 7.73 -8.06 -24.94
N ARG A 145 6.77 -8.63 -24.21
CA ARG A 145 6.89 -9.98 -23.62
C ARG A 145 6.99 -11.09 -24.67
N LEU A 146 6.28 -10.97 -25.78
CA LEU A 146 6.31 -11.97 -26.85
C LEU A 146 7.59 -11.85 -27.70
N LEU A 147 8.15 -10.64 -27.80
CA LEU A 147 9.42 -10.38 -28.49
C LEU A 147 10.65 -10.67 -27.62
N THR A 148 10.49 -10.89 -26.32
CA THR A 148 11.59 -11.21 -25.41
C THR A 148 11.73 -12.71 -25.22
N SER A 149 12.93 -13.23 -25.49
CA SER A 149 13.24 -14.64 -25.20
C SER A 149 13.36 -14.85 -23.67
N PRO A 150 12.96 -16.00 -23.12
CA PRO A 150 13.19 -16.32 -21.70
C PRO A 150 14.66 -16.15 -21.27
N VAL A 151 15.60 -16.47 -22.16
CA VAL A 151 17.04 -16.33 -21.93
C VAL A 151 17.47 -14.85 -21.92
N GLU A 152 16.83 -14.01 -22.72
CA GLU A 152 17.11 -12.56 -22.74
C GLU A 152 16.55 -11.87 -21.51
N GLU A 153 15.38 -12.29 -21.05
CA GLU A 153 14.77 -11.79 -19.81
C GLU A 153 15.63 -12.15 -18.59
N GLU A 154 16.09 -13.39 -18.48
CA GLU A 154 16.98 -13.82 -17.38
C GLU A 154 18.32 -13.07 -17.37
N LYS A 155 18.89 -12.80 -18.55
CA LYS A 155 20.09 -11.95 -18.68
C LYS A 155 19.84 -10.50 -18.25
N LYS A 156 18.67 -9.93 -18.57
CA LYS A 156 18.30 -8.58 -18.11
C LYS A 156 18.13 -8.54 -16.59
N ILE A 157 17.56 -9.60 -16.00
CA ILE A 157 17.43 -9.73 -14.54
C ILE A 157 18.81 -9.79 -13.89
N GLN A 158 19.69 -10.71 -14.34
CA GLN A 158 21.06 -10.84 -13.83
C GLN A 158 21.84 -9.52 -13.93
N LEU A 159 21.76 -8.83 -15.08
CA LEU A 159 22.42 -7.54 -15.26
C LEU A 159 21.89 -6.48 -14.25
N THR A 160 20.60 -6.48 -13.99
CA THR A 160 19.99 -5.53 -13.04
C THR A 160 20.41 -5.84 -11.60
N GLU A 161 20.53 -7.11 -11.25
CA GLU A 161 21.04 -7.59 -9.96
C GLU A 161 22.51 -7.21 -9.77
N ASP A 162 23.35 -7.43 -10.79
CA ASP A 162 24.77 -7.07 -10.78
C ASP A 162 24.97 -5.56 -10.59
N ILE A 163 24.22 -4.74 -11.32
CA ILE A 163 24.24 -3.28 -11.16
C ILE A 163 23.80 -2.89 -9.75
N SER A 164 22.75 -3.51 -9.23
CA SER A 164 22.26 -3.23 -7.87
C SER A 164 23.28 -3.60 -6.80
N LEU A 165 23.97 -4.73 -6.96
CA LEU A 165 25.06 -5.14 -6.09
C LEU A 165 26.22 -4.14 -6.15
N GLN A 166 26.61 -3.72 -7.35
CA GLN A 166 27.67 -2.72 -7.52
C GLN A 166 27.28 -1.38 -6.90
N ILE A 167 26.03 -0.94 -7.04
CA ILE A 167 25.53 0.28 -6.39
C ILE A 167 25.65 0.14 -4.87
N LYS A 168 25.26 -0.99 -4.28
CA LYS A 168 25.40 -1.23 -2.83
C LYS A 168 26.85 -1.13 -2.36
N GLN A 169 27.77 -1.82 -3.03
CA GLN A 169 29.20 -1.76 -2.71
C GLN A 169 29.76 -0.34 -2.84
N ASN A 170 29.38 0.38 -3.90
CA ASN A 170 29.75 1.78 -4.08
C ASN A 170 29.17 2.67 -2.97
N THR A 171 27.93 2.43 -2.52
CA THR A 171 27.35 3.20 -1.41
C THR A 171 28.08 2.94 -0.10
N GLU A 172 28.42 1.69 0.21
CA GLU A 172 29.15 1.32 1.44
C GLU A 172 30.55 1.95 1.47
N THR A 173 31.27 1.90 0.34
CA THR A 173 32.59 2.53 0.22
C THR A 173 32.51 4.05 0.33
N ILE A 174 31.51 4.69 -0.26
CA ILE A 174 31.28 6.14 -0.10
C ILE A 174 31.02 6.48 1.36
N THR A 175 30.18 5.72 2.07
CA THR A 175 29.89 5.98 3.49
C THR A 175 31.11 5.77 4.38
N ALA A 176 31.94 4.75 4.09
CA ALA A 176 33.18 4.51 4.83
C ALA A 176 34.17 5.67 4.65
N LEU A 177 34.39 6.11 3.41
CA LEU A 177 35.26 7.25 3.10
C LEU A 177 34.72 8.57 3.71
N GLN A 178 33.41 8.77 3.74
CA GLN A 178 32.80 9.92 4.41
C GLN A 178 33.03 9.90 5.93
N ALA A 179 32.95 8.73 6.56
CA ALA A 179 33.24 8.58 7.98
C ALA A 179 34.73 8.83 8.29
N GLU A 180 35.64 8.31 7.47
CA GLU A 180 37.08 8.59 7.58
C GLU A 180 37.39 10.08 7.41
N LEU A 181 36.77 10.74 6.43
CA LEU A 181 36.94 12.17 6.21
C LEU A 181 36.40 12.99 7.39
N ALA A 182 35.25 12.62 7.95
CA ALA A 182 34.71 13.26 9.16
C ALA A 182 35.63 13.08 10.38
N ALA A 183 36.19 11.88 10.58
CA ALA A 183 37.16 11.62 11.64
C ALA A 183 38.46 12.43 11.45
N ALA A 184 38.95 12.54 10.22
CA ALA A 184 40.12 13.35 9.89
C ALA A 184 39.89 14.87 10.10
N ILE A 185 38.66 15.35 9.89
CA ILE A 185 38.29 16.74 10.21
C ILE A 185 38.26 16.94 11.73
N GLN A 186 37.61 16.04 12.49
CA GLN A 186 37.54 16.15 13.95
C GLN A 186 38.92 16.13 14.61
N THR A 187 39.81 15.22 14.20
CA THR A 187 41.19 15.17 14.70
C THR A 187 41.98 16.47 14.42
N ARG A 188 41.82 17.07 13.23
CA ARG A 188 42.43 18.38 12.93
C ARG A 188 41.84 19.53 13.76
N GLU A 189 40.54 19.49 14.06
CA GLU A 189 39.90 20.49 14.93
C GLU A 189 40.39 20.36 16.38
N GLU A 190 40.58 19.14 16.87
CA GLU A 190 41.15 18.84 18.20
C GLU A 190 42.62 19.27 18.30
N GLU A 191 43.43 19.02 17.26
CA GLU A 191 44.82 19.50 17.16
C GLU A 191 44.92 21.03 16.97
N GLY A 192 43.97 21.66 16.28
CA GLY A 192 43.93 23.11 16.10
C GLY A 192 43.60 23.90 17.37
N ILE A 193 43.09 23.24 18.41
CA ILE A 193 42.81 23.83 19.73
C ILE A 193 44.05 23.83 20.62
N THR A 194 45.01 22.92 20.42
CA THR A 194 46.25 22.87 21.23
C THR A 194 47.30 23.88 20.77
N ASP A 195 47.37 24.20 19.47
CA ASP A 195 48.36 25.14 18.90
C ASP A 195 48.01 26.64 19.07
N LYS A 196 46.79 26.99 19.52
CA LYS A 196 46.38 28.39 19.77
C LYS A 196 46.64 28.89 21.19
N SER A 197 47.44 28.16 21.98
CA SER A 197 47.78 28.53 23.36
C SER A 197 49.14 29.26 23.51
N VAL A 198 49.66 29.90 22.46
CA VAL A 198 50.84 30.78 22.58
C VAL A 198 50.66 32.10 21.80
N SER A 199 50.75 33.20 22.55
CA SER A 199 50.92 34.63 22.20
C SER A 199 49.69 35.53 22.09
N LEU A 200 49.61 36.46 23.07
CA LEU A 200 48.82 37.70 23.11
C LEU A 200 49.21 38.69 22.00
N VAL A 201 48.28 39.56 21.58
CA VAL A 201 48.33 41.05 21.74
C VAL A 201 46.91 41.63 21.44
N PRO A 202 46.37 42.59 22.22
CA PRO A 202 45.17 43.34 21.85
C PRO A 202 45.53 44.67 21.15
N ALA A 203 44.84 44.99 20.06
CA ALA A 203 44.87 46.31 19.46
C ALA A 203 43.44 46.73 19.11
N GLU A 204 42.97 47.80 19.74
CA GLU A 204 41.71 48.46 19.43
C GLU A 204 41.73 49.07 18.02
N GLY A 205 40.58 49.05 17.35
CA GLY A 205 40.45 49.64 16.01
C GLY A 205 38.99 49.72 15.56
N SER A 206 38.48 50.95 15.64
CA SER A 206 37.18 51.45 15.21
C SER A 206 36.78 51.09 13.76
N THR A 207 35.47 51.28 13.49
CA THR A 207 34.78 51.41 12.18
C THR A 207 34.39 50.11 11.48
N ARG A 208 33.29 49.98 10.72
CA ARG A 208 32.02 50.69 10.50
C ARG A 208 31.34 49.88 9.37
N SER A 209 30.02 49.80 9.42
CA SER A 209 29.07 49.67 8.29
C SER A 209 28.83 48.33 7.55
N CYS A 210 27.52 48.10 7.42
CA CYS A 210 26.75 47.59 6.27
C CYS A 210 26.63 46.07 6.04
N GLY A 211 25.45 45.53 6.37
CA GLY A 211 24.87 44.30 5.78
C GLY A 211 24.26 44.58 4.39
N PRO A 212 23.12 43.98 3.97
CA PRO A 212 22.47 42.71 4.31
C PRO A 212 22.22 41.83 3.04
N GLN A 213 21.32 40.83 3.11
CA GLN A 213 20.55 40.13 2.04
C GLN A 213 20.89 38.64 1.87
N THR A 214 20.11 37.73 2.47
CA THR A 214 18.86 37.07 1.99
C THR A 214 19.08 36.05 0.87
N ALA A 215 18.75 34.78 1.14
CA ALA A 215 17.89 33.98 0.27
C ALA A 215 17.36 32.74 1.03
N THR A 216 16.10 32.83 1.42
CA THR A 216 15.21 31.72 1.74
C THR A 216 14.99 30.87 0.48
N VAL A 217 15.06 29.54 0.58
CA VAL A 217 14.30 28.64 -0.30
C VAL A 217 13.71 27.55 0.57
N SER A 218 12.38 27.62 0.72
CA SER A 218 11.53 26.56 1.24
C SER A 218 10.99 25.73 0.08
N LEU A 219 10.94 24.40 0.25
CA LEU A 219 10.04 23.40 -0.35
C LEU A 219 10.56 22.05 0.19
N GLY A 220 9.92 21.31 1.09
CA GLY A 220 8.50 21.10 1.32
C GLY A 220 8.06 19.80 0.65
N LEU A 221 8.16 18.65 1.35
CA LEU A 221 7.24 17.52 1.21
C LEU A 221 7.40 16.53 2.39
N ALA A 222 6.29 16.29 3.08
CA ALA A 222 6.15 15.33 4.19
C ALA A 222 6.09 13.87 3.66
N PRO A 223 6.26 12.88 4.54
CA PRO A 223 5.07 12.18 5.01
C PRO A 223 5.05 11.94 6.53
N GLY A 224 3.83 11.94 7.07
CA GLY A 224 3.52 11.85 8.48
C GLY A 224 3.89 10.51 9.12
N ALA A 225 4.38 10.61 10.35
CA ALA A 225 4.34 9.54 11.33
C ALA A 225 3.55 10.05 12.53
N LEU A 226 2.50 9.31 12.87
CA LEU A 226 1.62 9.54 14.01
C LEU A 226 2.42 9.32 15.30
N VAL A 227 2.98 10.38 15.88
CA VAL A 227 3.61 10.31 17.20
C VAL A 227 2.49 10.34 18.24
N LEU A 228 2.13 9.17 18.76
CA LEU A 228 1.45 9.07 20.05
C LEU A 228 2.43 9.58 21.12
N ALA A 229 2.30 10.86 21.44
CA ALA A 229 2.97 11.48 22.58
C ALA A 229 2.48 10.81 23.87
N LEU A 230 3.23 9.83 24.36
CA LEU A 230 3.18 9.48 25.78
C LEU A 230 3.75 10.67 26.57
N PRO A 231 3.08 11.17 27.62
CA PRO A 231 3.61 12.26 28.41
C PRO A 231 4.95 11.85 29.02
N GLN A 232 6.00 12.64 28.76
CA GLN A 232 7.19 12.62 29.59
C GLN A 232 6.78 12.99 31.00
N MET A 233 6.81 12.01 31.91
CA MET A 233 6.79 12.29 33.34
C MET A 233 8.13 12.91 33.70
N ALA A 234 8.17 14.24 33.68
CA ALA A 234 9.21 15.01 34.34
C ALA A 234 9.27 14.55 35.79
N VAL A 235 10.42 13.99 36.18
CA VAL A 235 10.72 13.69 37.59
C VAL A 235 10.83 15.03 38.32
N PRO A 236 9.94 15.35 39.28
CA PRO A 236 10.14 16.50 40.14
C PRO A 236 11.17 16.10 41.19
N VAL A 237 12.38 16.66 41.09
CA VAL A 237 13.29 16.78 42.23
C VAL A 237 12.62 17.75 43.21
N GLY A 238 11.91 17.20 44.19
CA GLY A 238 11.09 17.98 45.10
C GLY A 238 10.47 17.12 46.20
N LEU A 239 11.27 16.27 46.85
CA LEU A 239 10.84 15.65 48.11
C LEU A 239 11.00 16.67 49.23
N THR A 240 9.94 17.43 49.42
CA THR A 240 9.66 18.10 50.70
C THR A 240 9.39 17.03 51.76
N PRO A 241 10.06 17.05 52.93
CA PRO A 241 9.72 16.14 54.01
C PRO A 241 8.41 16.61 54.64
N ARG A 242 7.28 16.00 54.26
CA ARG A 242 6.00 16.19 54.96
C ARG A 242 5.90 15.17 56.10
N GLY A 243 6.77 15.32 57.10
CA GLY A 243 6.66 14.65 58.39
C GLY A 243 5.68 15.41 59.30
N LYS A 244 4.58 14.77 59.69
CA LYS A 244 3.74 15.25 60.79
C LYS A 244 4.62 15.41 62.04
N PRO A 245 4.44 16.45 62.89
CA PRO A 245 5.16 16.55 64.14
C PRO A 245 4.65 15.45 65.08
N SER A 246 5.35 14.33 65.10
CA SER A 246 5.24 13.34 66.16
C SER A 246 5.69 14.01 67.45
N LYS A 247 4.78 14.13 68.41
CA LYS A 247 5.04 14.64 69.76
C LYS A 247 6.00 13.67 70.47
N GLY A 248 7.30 13.91 70.34
CA GLY A 248 8.34 13.30 71.17
C GLY A 248 8.43 14.03 72.53
N PRO A 249 8.69 13.33 73.64
CA PRO A 249 8.60 13.89 74.98
C PRO A 249 9.90 14.63 75.33
N PHE A 250 10.15 15.79 74.71
CA PHE A 250 11.14 16.73 75.24
C PHE A 250 10.51 17.55 76.38
N GLY A 251 10.25 16.86 77.49
CA GLY A 251 10.07 17.51 78.77
C GLY A 251 11.43 18.08 79.20
N PHE A 252 11.61 19.39 79.05
CA PHE A 252 12.64 20.13 79.77
C PHE A 252 12.35 19.96 81.26
N ARG A 253 12.92 18.92 81.88
CA ARG A 253 12.89 18.76 83.33
C ARG A 253 13.86 19.79 83.89
N GLU A 254 13.30 20.87 84.46
CA GLU A 254 14.05 21.87 85.22
C GLU A 254 15.03 21.19 86.17
N CYS A 255 16.27 21.64 86.16
CA CYS A 255 17.26 21.20 87.14
C CYS A 255 16.86 21.80 88.50
N PRO A 256 16.76 21.01 89.59
CA PRO A 256 16.67 21.60 90.91
C PRO A 256 18.02 22.24 91.20
N MET A 257 18.06 23.59 91.16
CA MET A 257 19.18 24.37 91.66
C MET A 257 19.22 24.26 93.19
N GLY A 258 19.73 23.15 93.69
CA GLY A 258 20.13 23.00 95.09
C GLY A 258 21.44 23.73 95.34
N THR A 259 21.50 24.50 96.42
CA THR A 259 22.67 25.31 96.84
C THR A 259 23.93 24.44 97.02
N PRO A 260 25.12 24.92 96.60
CA PRO A 260 26.34 24.10 96.65
C PRO A 260 26.95 24.09 98.05
N LYS A 261 27.25 22.90 98.59
CA LYS A 261 28.16 22.74 99.73
C LYS A 261 29.61 23.08 99.30
N PRO A 262 30.41 23.75 100.15
CA PRO A 262 31.77 24.13 99.81
C PRO A 262 32.69 22.91 99.89
N GLY A 263 33.36 22.58 98.77
CA GLY A 263 34.48 21.64 98.75
C GLY A 263 34.54 20.64 97.59
N GLN A 264 33.44 20.34 96.87
CA GLN A 264 33.46 19.26 95.86
C GLN A 264 32.35 19.36 94.81
N THR A 265 32.32 20.43 94.01
CA THR A 265 31.11 20.73 93.20
C THR A 265 31.33 21.18 91.75
N ARG A 266 32.56 21.54 91.34
CA ARG A 266 32.82 21.94 89.94
C ARG A 266 33.05 20.75 88.99
N CYS A 267 33.75 19.71 89.46
CA CYS A 267 34.08 18.54 88.63
C CYS A 267 32.87 17.61 88.37
N THR A 268 31.92 17.54 89.31
CA THR A 268 30.72 16.69 89.22
C THR A 268 29.63 17.28 88.31
N CYS A 269 29.44 18.61 88.32
CA CYS A 269 28.48 19.30 87.46
C CYS A 269 28.90 19.29 85.97
N LEU A 270 30.19 19.53 85.69
CA LEU A 270 30.72 19.48 84.32
C LEU A 270 30.59 18.08 83.71
N GLY A 271 30.85 17.03 84.50
CA GLY A 271 30.67 15.64 84.08
C GLY A 271 29.23 15.30 83.70
N PHE A 272 28.24 15.82 84.44
CA PHE A 272 26.83 15.59 84.16
C PHE A 272 26.35 16.29 82.87
N ILE A 273 26.84 17.50 82.60
CA ILE A 273 26.54 18.22 81.34
C ILE A 273 27.16 17.48 80.15
N LEU A 274 28.42 17.03 80.28
CA LEU A 274 29.09 16.24 79.24
C LEU A 274 28.39 14.90 78.98
N GLN A 275 27.92 14.22 80.02
CA GLN A 275 27.16 12.97 79.90
C GLN A 275 25.80 13.16 79.21
N ARG A 276 25.10 14.27 79.47
CA ARG A 276 23.85 14.59 78.78
C ARG A 276 24.08 14.95 77.32
N LYS A 277 25.13 15.74 77.04
CA LYS A 277 25.54 16.09 75.68
C LYS A 277 25.86 14.83 74.88
N SER A 278 26.69 13.93 75.42
CA SER A 278 27.05 12.68 74.74
C SER A 278 25.84 11.76 74.51
N ARG A 279 24.85 11.76 75.42
CA ARG A 279 23.60 11.01 75.23
C ARG A 279 22.77 11.58 74.07
N VAL A 280 22.61 12.90 74.01
CA VAL A 280 21.88 13.55 72.90
C VAL A 280 22.64 13.38 71.58
N GLU A 281 23.97 13.48 71.59
CA GLU A 281 24.80 13.21 70.41
C GLU A 281 24.63 11.77 69.92
N MET A 282 24.59 10.80 70.83
CA MET A 282 24.31 9.39 70.49
C MET A 282 22.90 9.19 69.92
N GLU A 283 21.89 9.88 70.48
CA GLU A 283 20.53 9.87 69.92
C GLU A 283 20.51 10.45 68.50
N ILE A 284 21.21 11.56 68.26
CA ILE A 284 21.34 12.17 66.92
C ILE A 284 22.03 11.21 65.95
N VAL A 285 23.16 10.60 66.35
CA VAL A 285 23.86 9.62 65.51
C VAL A 285 22.97 8.42 65.19
N ASN A 286 22.21 7.92 66.17
CA ASN A 286 21.25 6.83 65.94
C ASN A 286 20.14 7.23 64.95
N TRP A 287 19.65 8.47 65.01
CA TRP A 287 18.65 8.97 64.06
C TRP A 287 19.22 9.14 62.66
N ILE A 288 20.47 9.63 62.53
CA ILE A 288 21.17 9.70 61.25
C ILE A 288 21.34 8.30 60.66
N GLN A 289 21.85 7.35 61.45
CA GLN A 289 22.05 5.98 60.99
C GLN A 289 20.74 5.32 60.53
N LYS A 290 19.63 5.52 61.25
CA LYS A 290 18.31 5.05 60.83
C LYS A 290 17.89 5.65 59.50
N TYR A 291 18.03 6.97 59.35
CA TYR A 291 17.70 7.64 58.10
C TYR A 291 18.54 7.14 56.93
N ASP A 292 19.85 7.02 57.12
CA ASP A 292 20.76 6.52 56.07
C ASP A 292 20.40 5.07 55.68
N THR A 293 20.03 4.23 56.65
CA THR A 293 19.56 2.86 56.40
C THR A 293 18.24 2.85 55.63
N ASP A 294 17.23 3.60 56.09
CA ASP A 294 15.93 3.71 55.42
C ASP A 294 16.09 4.24 53.98
N MET A 295 16.97 5.22 53.76
CA MET A 295 17.24 5.77 52.42
C MET A 295 17.94 4.74 51.52
N ALA A 296 18.88 3.97 52.05
CA ALA A 296 19.55 2.91 51.30
C ALA A 296 18.59 1.78 50.93
N GLU A 297 17.72 1.36 51.85
CA GLU A 297 16.67 0.38 51.60
C GLU A 297 15.70 0.86 50.51
N LYS A 298 15.25 2.12 50.58
CA LYS A 298 14.36 2.70 49.56
C LYS A 298 15.04 2.82 48.19
N GLN A 299 16.33 3.13 48.17
CA GLN A 299 17.11 3.17 46.94
C GLN A 299 17.24 1.76 46.32
N ALA A 300 17.52 0.74 47.14
CA ALA A 300 17.60 -0.64 46.68
C ALA A 300 16.24 -1.14 46.14
N GLU A 301 15.13 -0.86 46.82
CA GLU A 301 13.77 -1.18 46.34
C GLU A 301 13.47 -0.50 44.99
N TYR A 302 13.85 0.77 44.84
CA TYR A 302 13.65 1.50 43.58
C TYR A 302 14.46 0.88 42.44
N GLU A 303 15.72 0.55 42.69
CA GLU A 303 16.60 -0.06 41.70
C GLU A 303 16.10 -1.45 41.26
N GLU A 304 15.60 -2.27 42.19
CA GLU A 304 14.99 -3.56 41.89
C GLU A 304 13.76 -3.41 40.99
N VAL A 305 12.82 -2.52 41.34
CA VAL A 305 11.63 -2.27 40.53
C VAL A 305 11.99 -1.70 39.16
N HIS A 306 12.96 -0.79 39.11
CA HIS A 306 13.42 -0.21 37.85
C HIS A 306 14.07 -1.26 36.94
N ALA A 307 14.89 -2.17 37.49
CA ALA A 307 15.48 -3.28 36.74
C ALA A 307 14.38 -4.17 36.14
N ALA A 308 13.42 -4.62 36.96
CA ALA A 308 12.28 -5.41 36.49
C ALA A 308 11.47 -4.69 35.40
N TYR A 309 11.18 -3.39 35.58
CA TYR A 309 10.50 -2.59 34.57
C TYR A 309 11.26 -2.54 33.23
N THR A 310 12.59 -2.36 33.27
CA THR A 310 13.40 -2.33 32.05
C THR A 310 13.41 -3.67 31.32
N GLU A 311 13.44 -4.79 32.06
CA GLU A 311 13.34 -6.13 31.49
C GLU A 311 11.96 -6.38 30.85
N GLU A 312 10.87 -6.08 31.57
CA GLU A 312 9.51 -6.22 31.04
C GLU A 312 9.28 -5.35 29.80
N LYS A 313 9.83 -4.13 29.80
CA LYS A 313 9.77 -3.23 28.64
C LYS A 313 10.49 -3.82 27.42
N ALA A 314 11.65 -4.46 27.62
CA ALA A 314 12.37 -5.14 26.55
C ALA A 314 11.66 -6.42 26.06
N GLN A 315 11.03 -7.17 26.97
CA GLN A 315 10.21 -8.32 26.59
C GLN A 315 8.98 -7.90 25.78
N LEU A 316 8.32 -6.80 26.17
CA LEU A 316 7.19 -6.25 25.44
C LEU A 316 7.59 -5.83 24.02
N SER A 317 8.72 -5.13 23.85
CA SER A 317 9.18 -4.74 22.51
C SER A 317 9.46 -5.95 21.63
N LEU A 318 10.09 -6.99 22.17
CA LEU A 318 10.34 -8.24 21.46
C LEU A 318 9.02 -8.95 21.05
N LEU A 319 8.03 -9.00 21.94
CA LEU A 319 6.73 -9.60 21.64
C LEU A 319 5.95 -8.80 20.59
N MET A 320 6.04 -7.48 20.62
CA MET A 320 5.43 -6.62 19.61
C MET A 320 6.03 -6.85 18.23
N GLU A 321 7.35 -6.97 18.13
CA GLU A 321 8.04 -7.29 16.87
C GLU A 321 7.62 -8.65 16.32
N LYS A 322 7.63 -9.69 17.18
CA LYS A 322 7.14 -11.04 16.80
C LYS A 322 5.70 -11.02 16.33
N ARG A 323 4.83 -10.25 17.02
CA ARG A 323 3.42 -10.10 16.61
C ARG A 323 3.29 -9.41 15.26
N ALA A 324 4.11 -8.42 14.96
CA ALA A 324 4.09 -7.72 13.68
C ALA A 324 4.42 -8.68 12.52
N VAL A 325 5.48 -9.50 12.69
CA VAL A 325 5.86 -10.51 11.70
C VAL A 325 4.74 -11.54 11.51
N LEU A 326 4.16 -12.06 12.59
CA LEU A 326 3.07 -13.05 12.50
C LEU A 326 1.82 -12.51 11.81
N LEU A 327 1.47 -11.23 12.01
CA LEU A 327 0.34 -10.61 11.32
C LEU A 327 0.61 -10.49 9.81
N GLN A 328 1.84 -10.14 9.44
CA GLN A 328 2.26 -10.09 8.05
C GLN A 328 2.17 -11.48 7.39
N GLU A 329 2.74 -12.52 8.01
CA GLU A 329 2.65 -13.90 7.53
C GLU A 329 1.20 -14.37 7.42
N TYR A 330 0.36 -14.08 8.41
CA TYR A 330 -1.05 -14.44 8.41
C TYR A 330 -1.78 -13.83 7.20
N SER A 331 -1.59 -12.53 6.95
CA SER A 331 -2.18 -11.85 5.79
C SER A 331 -1.71 -12.41 4.44
N GLN A 332 -0.42 -12.81 4.34
CA GLN A 332 0.11 -13.46 3.16
C GLN A 332 -0.55 -14.82 2.93
N ILE A 333 -0.68 -15.63 3.99
CA ILE A 333 -1.34 -16.94 3.93
C ILE A 333 -2.81 -16.80 3.51
N GLU A 334 -3.53 -15.81 4.04
CA GLU A 334 -4.92 -15.56 3.66
C GLU A 334 -5.04 -15.21 2.17
N GLU A 335 -4.18 -14.33 1.66
CA GLU A 335 -4.21 -13.93 0.26
C GLU A 335 -3.79 -15.08 -0.67
N GLU A 336 -2.79 -15.86 -0.31
CA GLU A 336 -2.42 -17.07 -1.05
C GLU A 336 -3.55 -18.09 -1.14
N ARG A 337 -4.31 -18.28 -0.05
CA ARG A 337 -5.49 -19.16 -0.05
C ARG A 337 -6.58 -18.62 -0.96
N ARG A 338 -6.85 -17.31 -0.93
CA ARG A 338 -7.81 -16.67 -1.84
C ARG A 338 -7.43 -16.85 -3.30
N ILE A 339 -6.16 -16.64 -3.64
CA ILE A 339 -5.65 -16.84 -4.99
C ILE A 339 -5.76 -18.31 -5.41
N ARG A 340 -5.43 -19.25 -4.52
CA ARG A 340 -5.52 -20.69 -4.80
C ARG A 340 -6.96 -21.13 -5.07
N GLN A 341 -7.91 -20.70 -4.24
CA GLN A 341 -9.34 -20.99 -4.44
C GLN A 341 -9.85 -20.45 -5.77
N LYS A 342 -9.51 -19.20 -6.11
CA LYS A 342 -9.91 -18.60 -7.38
C LYS A 342 -9.36 -19.37 -8.58
N LYS A 343 -8.10 -19.81 -8.52
CA LYS A 343 -7.49 -20.63 -9.58
C LYS A 343 -8.15 -22.01 -9.71
N GLU A 344 -8.53 -22.62 -8.59
CA GLU A 344 -9.26 -23.89 -8.59
C GLU A 344 -10.66 -23.74 -9.22
N GLU A 345 -11.38 -22.67 -8.89
CA GLU A 345 -12.67 -22.33 -9.49
C GLU A 345 -12.54 -22.05 -11.00
N GLU A 346 -11.56 -21.24 -11.41
CA GLU A 346 -11.27 -20.96 -12.82
C GLU A 346 -10.92 -22.26 -13.59
N ALA A 347 -10.10 -23.14 -13.01
CA ALA A 347 -9.76 -24.42 -13.61
C ALA A 347 -10.97 -25.35 -13.75
N LEU A 348 -11.88 -25.33 -12.77
CA LEU A 348 -13.11 -26.11 -12.78
C LEU A 348 -14.07 -25.63 -13.88
N GLU A 349 -14.26 -24.31 -14.01
CA GLU A 349 -15.07 -23.71 -15.08
C GLU A 349 -14.49 -23.96 -16.47
N GLU A 350 -13.17 -23.87 -16.62
CA GLU A 350 -12.48 -24.25 -17.86
C GLU A 350 -12.67 -25.73 -18.18
N PHE A 351 -12.55 -26.61 -17.19
CA PHE A 351 -12.78 -28.04 -17.36
C PHE A 351 -14.23 -28.33 -17.78
N HIS A 352 -15.22 -27.69 -17.16
CA HIS A 352 -16.63 -27.81 -17.54
C HIS A 352 -16.85 -27.36 -18.99
N THR A 353 -16.31 -26.21 -19.37
CA THR A 353 -16.41 -25.69 -20.73
C THR A 353 -15.79 -26.63 -21.75
N ARG A 354 -14.58 -27.15 -21.47
CA ARG A 354 -13.89 -28.13 -22.32
C ARG A 354 -14.66 -29.45 -22.43
N SER A 355 -15.25 -29.91 -21.33
CA SER A 355 -16.07 -31.12 -21.27
C SER A 355 -17.35 -31.00 -22.10
N LEU A 356 -18.04 -29.85 -22.02
CA LEU A 356 -19.22 -29.56 -22.84
C LEU A 356 -18.86 -29.52 -24.33
N ALA A 357 -17.78 -28.85 -24.70
CA ALA A 357 -17.30 -28.80 -26.08
C ALA A 357 -16.96 -30.20 -26.62
N ALA A 358 -16.25 -31.01 -25.85
CA ALA A 358 -15.94 -32.39 -26.19
C ALA A 358 -17.22 -33.21 -26.39
N THR A 359 -18.20 -33.07 -25.50
CA THR A 359 -19.50 -33.77 -25.61
C THR A 359 -20.23 -33.40 -26.89
N CYS A 360 -20.28 -32.12 -27.24
CA CYS A 360 -20.90 -31.65 -28.49
C CYS A 360 -20.21 -32.23 -29.74
N ILE A 361 -18.87 -32.19 -29.78
CA ILE A 361 -18.08 -32.74 -30.89
C ILE A 361 -18.34 -34.24 -31.03
N GLN A 362 -18.28 -34.98 -29.92
CA GLN A 362 -18.51 -36.41 -29.93
C GLN A 362 -19.94 -36.75 -30.37
N ALA A 363 -20.96 -36.03 -29.90
CA ALA A 363 -22.34 -36.22 -30.30
C ALA A 363 -22.53 -35.98 -31.81
N PHE A 364 -21.92 -34.91 -32.35
CA PHE A 364 -21.95 -34.62 -33.79
C PHE A 364 -21.27 -35.73 -34.60
N TRP A 365 -20.09 -36.20 -34.16
CA TRP A 365 -19.37 -37.29 -34.82
C TRP A 365 -20.16 -38.60 -34.80
N ARG A 366 -20.70 -39.00 -33.64
CA ARG A 366 -21.58 -40.18 -33.51
C ARG A 366 -22.77 -40.08 -34.46
N GLY A 367 -23.42 -38.91 -34.55
CA GLY A 367 -24.50 -38.66 -35.50
C GLY A 367 -24.08 -38.71 -36.97
N TYR A 368 -22.90 -38.16 -37.32
CA TYR A 368 -22.34 -38.26 -38.66
C TYR A 368 -22.05 -39.71 -39.04
N LEU A 369 -21.47 -40.49 -38.13
CA LEU A 369 -21.14 -41.90 -38.34
C LEU A 369 -22.39 -42.70 -38.70
N VAL A 370 -23.48 -42.53 -37.92
CA VAL A 370 -24.79 -43.15 -38.20
C VAL A 370 -25.30 -42.71 -39.57
N ARG A 371 -25.39 -41.40 -39.85
CA ARG A 371 -25.88 -40.91 -41.15
C ARG A 371 -25.06 -41.41 -42.33
N ARG A 372 -23.74 -41.57 -42.17
CA ARG A 372 -22.84 -42.11 -43.19
C ARG A 372 -23.09 -43.60 -43.42
N LEU A 373 -23.27 -44.39 -42.36
CA LEU A 373 -23.56 -45.83 -42.45
C LEU A 373 -24.94 -46.09 -43.09
N PHE A 374 -25.93 -45.23 -42.82
CA PHE A 374 -27.29 -45.36 -43.34
C PHE A 374 -27.55 -44.57 -44.65
N LYS A 375 -26.52 -44.06 -45.35
CA LYS A 375 -26.74 -43.43 -46.67
C LYS A 375 -27.30 -44.46 -47.67
N PRO A 376 -28.52 -44.29 -48.20
CA PRO A 376 -29.04 -45.18 -49.23
C PRO A 376 -28.17 -45.04 -50.48
N LYS A 377 -27.62 -46.16 -50.97
CA LYS A 377 -26.95 -46.20 -52.28
C LYS A 377 -27.97 -45.72 -53.33
N LYS A 378 -27.73 -44.54 -53.93
CA LYS A 378 -28.61 -43.98 -54.98
C LYS A 378 -28.86 -45.03 -56.05
N LYS A 379 -30.11 -45.51 -56.16
CA LYS A 379 -30.61 -46.27 -57.31
C LYS A 379 -30.46 -45.37 -58.53
N LYS A 380 -29.62 -45.76 -59.49
CA LYS A 380 -29.52 -45.09 -60.81
C LYS A 380 -30.91 -45.12 -61.45
N THR A 381 -31.56 -43.96 -61.60
CA THR A 381 -32.71 -43.79 -62.47
C THR A 381 -32.20 -43.80 -63.92
N THR A 382 -32.43 -44.90 -64.63
CA THR A 382 -32.27 -44.98 -66.08
C THR A 382 -33.29 -44.07 -66.74
N THR A 383 -32.82 -42.95 -67.28
CA THR A 383 -33.59 -42.07 -68.17
C THR A 383 -33.90 -42.82 -69.47
N LYS A 384 -35.15 -43.24 -69.67
CA LYS A 384 -35.62 -43.81 -70.95
C LYS A 384 -36.16 -42.65 -71.81
N LYS A 385 -35.34 -42.20 -72.76
CA LYS A 385 -35.70 -41.21 -73.80
C LYS A 385 -35.90 -41.97 -75.13
N GLY A 386 -37.02 -41.69 -75.81
CA GLY A 386 -37.38 -42.21 -77.15
C GLY A 386 -38.57 -43.18 -77.09
N LYS A 387 -39.55 -43.17 -77.99
CA LYS A 387 -39.71 -42.53 -79.31
C LYS A 387 -41.18 -42.77 -79.69
N GLY A 388 -41.86 -41.78 -80.27
CA GLY A 388 -43.30 -41.84 -80.54
C GLY A 388 -43.72 -42.81 -81.65
N LYS A 389 -45.04 -43.11 -81.69
CA LYS A 389 -45.92 -43.26 -82.86
C LYS A 389 -47.17 -44.04 -82.46
N GLY A 390 -48.35 -43.56 -82.91
CA GLY A 390 -49.39 -44.48 -83.38
C GLY A 390 -50.81 -44.24 -82.89
N LYS A 391 -51.57 -43.57 -83.77
CA LYS A 391 -53.03 -43.53 -83.94
C LYS A 391 -53.87 -42.76 -82.93
#